data_AF-A0AAN6JQ23-F1
#
_entry.id   AF-A0AAN6JQ23-F1
#
_cell.length_a   1.000
_cell.length_b   1.000
_cell.length_c   1.000
_cell.angle_alpha   90.00
_cell.angle_beta   90.00
_cell.angle_gamma   90.00
#
_symmetry.space_group_name_H-M   'P 1'
#
loop_
_entity.id
_entity.type
_entity.pdbx_description
1 polymer ?
#
loop_
_entity_poly.entity_id
_entity_poly.type
_entity_poly.pdbx_seq_one_letter_code
_entity_poly.pdbx_strand_id
1 'polypeptide(L)'
;DSKHRFEVHSTALRHHGYAYEYQRGYRVKKHDLAIVWRTIARPGSPGAVFAAEPAGRALLYFDHACVSDGDPRDASGRRRTACSRETRNIALFVAIRFADRKGGLIVATTHTFWHPKHGYERARQVGLIIRELDKFRRRKGAEWQDWDCVLAG
;
A
#
# COMPACT_ATOMS: atom_id res chain seq x y z
N ASP A 1 7.17 -26.36 -6.82
CA ASP A 1 7.51 -25.28 -5.87
C ASP A 1 8.41 -24.23 -6.47
N SER A 2 7.85 -23.10 -6.92
CA SER A 2 8.67 -21.96 -7.30
C SER A 2 9.04 -21.19 -6.02
N LYS A 3 10.29 -21.30 -5.57
CA LYS A 3 10.86 -20.41 -4.56
C LYS A 3 10.47 -18.95 -4.90
N HIS A 4 9.88 -18.25 -3.95
CA HIS A 4 9.28 -16.94 -4.20
C HIS A 4 10.41 -15.97 -4.60
N ARG A 5 10.37 -15.35 -5.80
CA ARG A 5 11.48 -14.47 -6.25
C ARG A 5 11.79 -13.36 -5.25
N PHE A 6 10.78 -12.89 -4.52
CA PHE A 6 10.96 -11.89 -3.47
C PHE A 6 11.74 -12.42 -2.25
N GLU A 7 11.65 -13.71 -1.90
CA GLU A 7 12.40 -14.29 -0.76
C GLU A 7 13.91 -14.14 -0.94
N VAL A 8 14.40 -14.34 -2.18
CA VAL A 8 15.82 -14.15 -2.52
C VAL A 8 16.26 -12.70 -2.24
N HIS A 9 15.46 -11.72 -2.67
CA HIS A 9 15.74 -10.31 -2.42
C HIS A 9 15.58 -9.93 -0.95
N SER A 10 14.65 -10.56 -0.24
CA SER A 10 14.35 -10.25 1.15
C SER A 10 15.52 -10.48 2.10
N THR A 11 16.30 -11.54 1.87
CA THR A 11 17.52 -11.83 2.64
C THR A 11 18.58 -10.75 2.40
N ALA A 12 18.79 -10.36 1.14
CA ALA A 12 19.72 -9.30 0.79
C ALA A 12 19.30 -7.94 1.39
N LEU A 13 18.01 -7.60 1.32
CA LEU A 13 17.47 -6.38 1.93
C LEU A 13 17.76 -6.32 3.44
N ARG A 14 17.45 -7.39 4.18
CA ARG A 14 17.70 -7.45 5.63
C ARG A 14 19.18 -7.36 5.95
N HIS A 15 20.02 -8.10 5.21
CA HIS A 15 21.47 -8.04 5.36
C HIS A 15 22.02 -6.62 5.21
N HIS A 16 21.44 -5.82 4.32
CA HIS A 16 21.85 -4.43 4.09
C HIS A 16 21.09 -3.40 4.96
N GLY A 17 20.41 -3.83 6.02
CA GLY A 17 19.72 -2.95 6.95
C GLY A 17 18.47 -2.30 6.37
N TYR A 18 17.67 -3.09 5.67
CA TYR A 18 16.33 -2.72 5.22
C TYR A 18 15.27 -3.66 5.80
N ALA A 19 14.14 -3.09 6.17
CA ALA A 19 12.90 -3.81 6.41
C ALA A 19 11.94 -3.59 5.25
N TYR A 20 10.90 -4.42 5.17
CA TYR A 20 9.96 -4.38 4.06
C TYR A 20 8.59 -4.91 4.46
N GLU A 21 7.59 -4.48 3.69
CA GLU A 21 6.29 -5.11 3.60
C GLU A 21 6.06 -5.49 2.14
N TYR A 22 5.70 -6.75 1.92
CA TYR A 22 5.50 -7.31 0.59
C TYR A 22 4.15 -7.99 0.53
N GLN A 23 3.35 -7.65 -0.47
CA GLN A 23 2.02 -8.17 -0.62
C GLN A 23 1.77 -8.62 -2.04
N ARG A 24 1.25 -9.83 -2.15
CA ARG A 24 0.79 -10.44 -3.39
C ARG A 24 -0.72 -10.35 -3.39
N GLY A 25 -1.28 -9.51 -4.27
CA GLY A 25 -2.71 -9.22 -4.25
C GLY A 25 -3.56 -10.48 -4.44
N TYR A 26 -3.57 -11.03 -5.65
CA TYR A 26 -4.43 -12.17 -6.00
C TYR A 26 -3.60 -13.44 -6.28
N ARG A 27 -4.16 -14.61 -5.95
CA ARG A 27 -3.49 -15.91 -6.19
C ARG A 27 -3.20 -16.15 -7.68
N VAL A 28 -4.14 -15.77 -8.54
CA VAL A 28 -4.15 -16.09 -9.98
C VAL A 28 -3.32 -15.11 -10.82
N LYS A 29 -3.37 -13.81 -10.51
CA LYS A 29 -2.58 -12.78 -11.21
C LYS A 29 -1.60 -12.14 -10.24
N LYS A 30 -0.31 -12.28 -10.53
CA LYS A 30 0.80 -11.82 -9.68
C LYS A 30 1.03 -10.33 -9.89
N HIS A 31 0.19 -9.52 -9.26
CA HIS A 31 0.49 -8.12 -9.02
C HIS A 31 0.99 -8.00 -7.59
N ASP A 32 2.28 -7.76 -7.49
CA ASP A 32 2.99 -7.75 -6.22
C ASP A 32 3.45 -6.32 -5.95
N LEU A 33 3.35 -5.92 -4.68
CA LEU A 33 3.82 -4.63 -4.21
C LEU A 33 4.80 -4.83 -3.07
N ALA A 34 5.84 -4.01 -3.04
CA ALA A 34 6.77 -3.94 -1.94
C ALA A 34 6.94 -2.49 -1.50
N ILE A 35 6.93 -2.26 -0.19
CA ILE A 35 7.44 -1.04 0.43
C ILE A 35 8.68 -1.46 1.21
N VAL A 36 9.81 -0.84 0.92
CA VAL A 36 11.11 -1.17 1.51
C VAL A 36 11.67 0.10 2.14
N TRP A 37 12.14 0.01 3.38
CA TRP A 37 12.68 1.15 4.12
C TRP A 37 13.92 0.77 4.90
N ARG A 38 14.73 1.79 5.21
CA ARG A 38 16.04 1.62 5.81
C ARG A 38 15.96 1.64 7.33
N THR A 39 16.62 0.68 7.98
CA THR A 39 16.64 0.49 9.44
C THR A 39 17.99 0.81 10.08
N ILE A 40 19.00 1.13 9.27
CA ILE A 40 20.31 1.59 9.74
C ILE A 40 20.67 2.97 9.15
N ALA A 41 21.53 3.73 9.81
CA ALA A 41 22.04 4.98 9.25
C ALA A 41 22.88 4.74 7.99
N ARG A 42 22.86 5.68 7.03
CA ARG A 42 23.83 5.68 5.93
C ARG A 42 25.10 6.41 6.37
N PRO A 43 26.30 5.85 6.13
CA PRO A 43 27.53 6.60 6.29
C PRO A 43 27.48 7.88 5.46
N GLY A 44 27.74 9.03 6.09
CA GLY A 44 27.82 10.33 5.40
C GLY A 44 26.49 10.90 4.88
N SER A 45 25.33 10.33 5.25
CA SER A 45 24.02 10.86 4.83
C SER A 45 23.04 10.90 6.02
N PRO A 46 22.65 12.09 6.50
CA PRO A 46 21.80 12.25 7.69
C PRO A 46 20.31 11.96 7.43
N GLY A 47 20.00 11.03 6.51
CA GLY A 47 18.61 10.68 6.23
C GLY A 47 17.97 9.90 7.38
N ALA A 48 16.64 10.00 7.50
CA ALA A 48 15.88 9.31 8.55
C ALA A 48 16.16 7.80 8.58
N VAL A 49 16.22 7.25 9.79
CA VAL A 49 16.23 5.81 10.06
C VAL A 49 14.87 5.43 10.60
N PHE A 50 14.37 4.28 10.17
CA PHE A 50 13.02 3.82 10.51
C PHE A 50 13.07 2.54 11.33
N ALA A 51 12.06 2.33 12.18
CA ALA A 51 11.91 1.09 12.92
C ALA A 51 11.71 -0.08 11.94
N ALA A 52 12.23 -1.25 12.27
CA ALA A 52 12.09 -2.44 11.44
C ALA A 52 10.63 -2.93 11.38
N GLU A 53 9.90 -2.83 12.49
CA GLU A 53 8.49 -3.23 12.56
C GLU A 53 7.57 -2.06 12.20
N PRO A 54 6.62 -2.24 11.26
CA PRO A 54 5.66 -1.20 10.92
C PRO A 54 4.71 -0.93 12.10
N ALA A 55 4.22 0.30 12.19
CA ALA A 55 3.17 0.66 13.13
C ALA A 55 1.81 0.10 12.72
N GLY A 56 1.56 0.02 11.42
CA GLY A 56 0.31 -0.48 10.88
C GLY A 56 0.41 -0.75 9.40
N ARG A 57 -0.53 -1.55 8.91
CA ARG A 57 -0.65 -1.89 7.49
C ARG A 57 -2.11 -1.99 7.05
N ALA A 58 -2.34 -1.77 5.77
CA ALA A 58 -3.61 -2.03 5.12
C ALA A 58 -3.40 -2.42 3.66
N LEU A 59 -4.39 -3.16 3.14
CA LEU A 59 -4.49 -3.55 1.74
C LEU A 59 -5.81 -3.07 1.17
N LEU A 60 -5.76 -2.57 -0.06
CA LEU A 60 -6.95 -2.25 -0.85
C LEU A 60 -6.97 -3.11 -2.10
N TYR A 61 -8.08 -3.81 -2.28
CA TYR A 61 -8.37 -4.59 -3.48
C TYR A 61 -9.32 -3.79 -4.37
N PHE A 62 -8.82 -3.23 -5.48
CA PHE A 62 -9.61 -2.29 -6.29
C PHE A 62 -10.87 -2.88 -6.88
N ASP A 63 -10.83 -4.16 -7.25
CA ASP A 63 -11.98 -4.83 -7.86
C ASP A 63 -13.13 -5.03 -6.86
N HIS A 64 -12.85 -4.97 -5.55
CA HIS A 64 -13.84 -5.15 -4.47
C HIS A 64 -14.21 -3.85 -3.74
N ALA A 65 -13.51 -2.76 -4.02
CA ALA A 65 -13.71 -1.48 -3.38
C ALA A 65 -14.96 -0.77 -3.91
N CYS A 66 -15.82 -0.30 -3.00
CA CYS A 66 -16.98 0.52 -3.34
C CYS A 66 -16.56 1.97 -3.58
N VAL A 67 -17.19 2.66 -4.54
CA VAL A 67 -16.88 4.08 -4.81
C VAL A 67 -17.57 5.05 -3.86
N SER A 68 -18.59 4.62 -3.14
CA SER A 68 -19.25 5.40 -2.09
C SER A 68 -18.88 4.88 -0.69
N ASP A 69 -18.93 5.77 0.29
CA ASP A 69 -18.87 5.39 1.71
C ASP A 69 -20.20 4.75 2.16
N GLY A 70 -20.10 3.78 3.08
CA GLY A 70 -21.19 2.85 3.42
C GLY A 70 -21.01 1.48 2.72
N ASP A 71 -21.92 0.53 2.94
CA ASP A 71 -22.05 -0.68 2.09
C ASP A 71 -23.17 -0.44 1.07
N PRO A 72 -23.04 0.52 0.13
CA PRO A 72 -24.15 0.87 -0.71
C PRO A 72 -24.33 -0.22 -1.76
N ARG A 73 -25.44 -0.92 -1.61
CA ARG A 73 -25.90 -1.93 -2.55
C ARG A 73 -26.73 -1.26 -3.62
N ASP A 74 -26.62 -1.72 -4.86
CA ASP A 74 -27.57 -1.36 -5.90
C ASP A 74 -28.93 -2.03 -5.64
N ALA A 75 -29.92 -1.73 -6.48
CA ALA A 75 -31.27 -2.32 -6.37
C ALA A 75 -31.27 -3.86 -6.45
N SER A 76 -30.18 -4.48 -6.93
CA SER A 76 -29.98 -5.93 -6.99
C SER A 76 -29.20 -6.50 -5.81
N GLY A 77 -28.90 -5.67 -4.79
CA GLY A 77 -28.16 -6.08 -3.61
C GLY A 77 -26.64 -6.18 -3.80
N ARG A 78 -26.10 -5.79 -4.97
CA ARG A 78 -24.66 -5.87 -5.28
C ARG A 78 -23.93 -4.61 -4.83
N ARG A 79 -22.69 -4.78 -4.39
CA ARG A 79 -21.81 -3.65 -4.05
C ARG A 79 -21.59 -2.74 -5.25
N ARG A 80 -21.81 -1.44 -5.07
CA ARG A 80 -21.53 -0.41 -6.08
C ARG A 80 -20.04 -0.14 -6.18
N THR A 81 -19.31 -1.05 -6.84
CA THR A 81 -17.87 -0.89 -7.08
C THR A 81 -17.59 0.11 -8.19
N ALA A 82 -18.54 0.33 -9.12
CA ALA A 82 -18.35 1.11 -10.35
C ALA A 82 -17.12 0.65 -11.16
N CYS A 83 -16.72 -0.61 -11.00
CA CYS A 83 -15.59 -1.22 -11.68
C CYS A 83 -15.92 -1.42 -13.17
N SER A 84 -15.07 -0.93 -14.05
CA SER A 84 -15.23 -1.10 -15.51
C SER A 84 -14.46 -2.30 -16.04
N ARG A 85 -13.46 -2.78 -15.29
CA ARG A 85 -12.63 -3.93 -15.67
C ARG A 85 -12.08 -4.62 -14.43
N GLU A 86 -12.14 -5.95 -14.40
CA GLU A 86 -11.38 -6.72 -13.40
C GLU A 86 -9.87 -6.58 -13.69
N THR A 87 -9.16 -5.87 -12.80
CA THR A 87 -7.74 -5.54 -12.98
C THR A 87 -6.84 -6.44 -12.17
N ARG A 88 -7.35 -6.90 -11.02
CA ARG A 88 -6.66 -7.57 -9.92
C ARG A 88 -5.51 -6.74 -9.35
N ASN A 89 -5.56 -5.44 -9.53
CA ASN A 89 -4.60 -4.53 -8.93
C ASN A 89 -4.92 -4.36 -7.44
N ILE A 90 -3.89 -4.05 -6.66
CA ILE A 90 -4.02 -3.74 -5.24
C ILE A 90 -3.31 -2.42 -4.92
N ALA A 91 -3.59 -1.85 -3.75
CA ALA A 91 -2.71 -0.87 -3.11
C ALA A 91 -2.28 -1.38 -1.73
N LEU A 92 -1.06 -1.02 -1.35
CA LEU A 92 -0.43 -1.34 -0.08
C LEU A 92 -0.16 -0.05 0.69
N PHE A 93 -0.59 -0.01 1.95
CA PHE A 93 -0.37 1.08 2.88
C PHE A 93 0.43 0.57 4.08
N VAL A 94 1.46 1.31 4.48
CA VAL A 94 2.31 0.97 5.62
C VAL A 94 2.63 2.24 6.41
N ALA A 95 2.33 2.23 7.70
CA ALA A 95 2.78 3.26 8.63
C ALA A 95 4.12 2.81 9.24
N ILE A 96 5.17 3.63 9.12
CA ILE A 96 6.54 3.31 9.51
C ILE A 96 7.05 4.35 10.51
N ARG A 97 7.42 3.92 11.73
CA ARG A 97 7.99 4.81 12.77
C ARG A 97 9.38 5.27 12.39
N PHE A 98 9.75 6.49 12.79
CA PHE A 98 11.16 6.83 12.91
C PHE A 98 11.79 6.01 14.04
N ALA A 99 13.06 5.62 13.89
CA ALA A 99 13.78 4.83 14.88
C ALA A 99 14.31 5.68 16.05
N ASP A 100 14.62 6.95 15.78
CA ASP A 100 15.37 7.85 16.65
C ASP A 100 14.54 9.00 17.23
N ARG A 101 13.28 9.14 16.80
CA ARG A 101 12.39 10.22 17.24
C ARG A 101 10.93 9.80 17.20
N LYS A 102 10.07 10.59 17.86
CA LYS A 102 8.61 10.40 17.78
C LYS A 102 8.09 10.67 16.37
N GLY A 103 7.02 9.98 16.01
CA GLY A 103 6.37 10.11 14.72
C GLY A 103 6.85 9.09 13.70
N GLY A 104 6.50 9.33 12.44
CA GLY A 104 6.82 8.42 11.35
C GLY A 104 6.26 8.92 10.03
N LEU A 105 6.12 8.00 9.08
CA LEU A 105 5.61 8.25 7.74
C LEU A 105 4.63 7.15 7.33
N ILE A 106 3.57 7.52 6.63
CA ILE A 106 2.70 6.57 5.95
C ILE A 106 3.14 6.51 4.49
N VAL A 107 3.48 5.31 4.02
CA VAL A 107 3.81 5.07 2.61
C VAL A 107 2.70 4.24 1.99
N ALA A 108 2.19 4.73 0.87
CA ALA A 108 1.22 4.04 0.04
C ALA A 108 1.83 3.75 -1.33
N THR A 109 1.60 2.56 -1.86
CA THR A 109 2.03 2.22 -3.22
C THR A 109 0.98 1.41 -3.97
N THR A 110 0.97 1.55 -5.29
CA THR A 110 0.18 0.74 -6.20
C THR A 110 0.89 0.60 -7.54
N HIS A 111 0.31 -0.19 -8.44
CA HIS A 111 0.57 -0.08 -9.88
C HIS A 111 -0.80 -0.02 -10.55
N THR A 112 -1.16 1.14 -11.09
CA THR A 112 -2.49 1.35 -11.67
C THR A 112 -2.69 0.57 -12.97
N PHE A 113 -3.92 0.52 -13.48
CA PHE A 113 -4.22 -0.32 -14.64
C PHE A 113 -3.48 0.13 -15.91
N TRP A 114 -2.62 -0.75 -16.42
CA TRP A 114 -1.67 -0.47 -17.50
C TRP A 114 -2.29 -0.09 -18.85
N HIS A 115 -3.49 -0.58 -19.16
CA HIS A 115 -3.99 -0.55 -20.53
C HIS A 115 -4.45 0.86 -20.95
N PRO A 116 -3.92 1.43 -22.05
CA PRO A 116 -4.05 2.86 -22.35
C PRO A 116 -5.50 3.34 -22.49
N LYS A 117 -6.38 2.53 -23.11
CA LYS A 117 -7.80 2.87 -23.34
C LYS A 117 -8.67 2.94 -22.07
N HIS A 118 -8.18 2.47 -20.93
CA HIS A 118 -8.97 2.39 -19.69
C HIS A 118 -8.65 3.54 -18.72
N GLY A 119 -8.70 4.77 -19.23
CA GLY A 119 -8.47 5.98 -18.44
C GLY A 119 -9.41 6.10 -17.25
N TYR A 120 -10.69 5.76 -17.42
CA TYR A 120 -11.66 5.73 -16.32
C TYR A 120 -11.24 4.77 -15.20
N GLU A 121 -10.81 3.54 -15.51
CA GLU A 121 -10.42 2.58 -14.46
C GLU A 121 -9.19 3.06 -13.70
N ARG A 122 -8.20 3.68 -14.37
CA ARG A 122 -7.07 4.32 -13.68
C ARG A 122 -7.53 5.45 -12.77
N ALA A 123 -8.40 6.34 -13.26
CA ALA A 123 -8.92 7.46 -12.46
C ALA A 123 -9.71 6.96 -11.25
N ARG A 124 -10.54 5.91 -11.42
CA ARG A 124 -11.25 5.22 -10.34
C ARG A 124 -10.28 4.66 -9.31
N GLN A 125 -9.23 3.94 -9.74
CA GLN A 125 -8.22 3.39 -8.83
C GLN A 125 -7.53 4.50 -8.04
N VAL A 126 -7.10 5.58 -8.68
CA VAL A 126 -6.48 6.73 -8.00
C VAL A 126 -7.42 7.35 -6.96
N GLY A 127 -8.69 7.60 -7.32
CA GLY A 127 -9.68 8.13 -6.38
C GLY A 127 -9.91 7.23 -5.16
N LEU A 128 -9.95 5.91 -5.38
CA LEU A 128 -10.05 4.94 -4.29
C LEU A 128 -8.80 4.95 -3.39
N ILE A 129 -7.60 5.05 -3.95
CA ILE A 129 -6.36 5.10 -3.14
C ILE A 129 -6.35 6.32 -2.24
N ILE A 130 -6.65 7.50 -2.79
CA ILE A 130 -6.64 8.76 -2.03
C ILE A 130 -7.60 8.68 -0.85
N ARG A 131 -8.83 8.19 -1.09
CA ARG A 131 -9.83 8.02 -0.03
C ARG A 131 -9.40 7.01 1.03
N GLU A 132 -8.92 5.83 0.62
CA GLU A 132 -8.56 4.78 1.56
C GLU A 132 -7.26 5.10 2.32
N LEU A 133 -6.34 5.87 1.73
CA LEU A 133 -5.17 6.43 2.40
C LEU A 133 -5.57 7.41 3.50
N ASP A 134 -6.50 8.33 3.21
CA ASP A 134 -7.01 9.26 4.24
C ASP A 134 -7.73 8.52 5.38
N LYS A 135 -8.53 7.50 5.06
CA LYS A 135 -9.15 6.62 6.08
C LYS A 135 -8.11 5.85 6.91
N PHE A 136 -7.07 5.33 6.26
CA PHE A 136 -6.00 4.61 6.94
C PHE A 136 -5.23 5.54 7.88
N ARG A 137 -4.91 6.75 7.43
CA ARG A 137 -4.31 7.81 8.24
C ARG A 137 -5.20 8.10 9.44
N ARG A 138 -6.46 8.46 9.24
CA ARG A 138 -7.40 8.88 10.31
C ARG A 138 -8.00 7.73 11.13
N ARG A 139 -7.41 6.53 11.11
CA ARG A 139 -7.94 5.38 11.84
C ARG A 139 -7.93 5.69 13.34
N LYS A 140 -9.11 5.68 13.97
CA LYS A 140 -9.27 5.98 15.40
C LYS A 140 -8.39 5.06 16.25
N GLY A 141 -7.61 5.66 17.16
CA GLY A 141 -6.71 4.95 18.06
C GLY A 141 -5.39 4.53 17.44
N ALA A 142 -5.17 4.78 16.14
CA ALA A 142 -3.88 4.55 15.51
C ALA A 142 -2.88 5.63 15.94
N GLU A 143 -1.65 5.24 16.27
CA GLU A 143 -0.57 6.17 16.61
C GLU A 143 -0.08 7.02 15.43
N TRP A 144 -0.42 6.63 14.19
CA TRP A 144 0.00 7.30 12.96
C TRP A 144 -1.02 8.32 12.43
N GLN A 145 -2.03 8.70 13.24
CA GLN A 145 -3.13 9.56 12.80
C GLN A 145 -2.69 10.88 12.15
N ASP A 146 -1.57 11.42 12.61
CA ASP A 146 -1.07 12.72 12.17
C ASP A 146 0.17 12.64 11.28
N TRP A 147 0.63 11.43 10.91
CA TRP A 147 1.84 11.28 10.11
C TRP A 147 1.61 11.70 8.66
N ASP A 148 2.67 12.20 8.02
CA ASP A 148 2.64 12.55 6.61
C ASP A 148 2.51 11.32 5.73
N CYS A 149 1.82 11.50 4.60
CA CYS A 149 1.59 10.46 3.62
C CYS A 149 2.46 10.68 2.38
N VAL A 150 3.13 9.63 1.93
CA VAL A 150 3.74 9.55 0.60
C VAL A 150 2.99 8.51 -0.21
N LEU A 151 2.43 8.94 -1.34
CA LEU A 151 1.82 8.05 -2.33
C LEU A 151 2.78 7.92 -3.52
N ALA A 152 3.17 6.69 -3.83
CA ALA A 152 3.97 6.33 -4.99
C ALA A 152 3.22 5.33 -5.89
N GLY A 153 3.64 5.19 -7.15
CA GLY A 153 3.13 4.19 -8.09
C GLY A 153 2.70 4.74 -9.44
#